data_AF-A0A9J7DI09-F1
#
_entry.id   AF-A0A9J7DI09-F1
#
_cell.length_a   1.000
_cell.length_b   1.000
_cell.length_c   1.000
_cell.angle_alpha   90.00
_cell.angle_beta   90.00
_cell.angle_gamma   90.00
#
_symmetry.space_group_name_H-M   'P 1'
#
loop_
_entity.id
_entity.type
_entity.pdbx_description
1 polymer ?
#
loop_
_entity_poly.entity_id
_entity_poly.type
_entity_poly.pdbx_seq_one_letter_code
_entity_poly.pdbx_strand_id
1 'polypeptide(L)'
;MYRKSAQIIIGTDHQAERSVQRVKNAFKAMCHSSTGHSPAQLFLGRQLRTRSDLVRPQETSSKVTANQFMKSSCKYRELEKDQNVYFLSGNPRIRKWLKGKVTKRLGDVHYQILFQGKYYR
;
A
#
# COMPACT_ATOMS: atom_id res chain seq x y z
N MET A 1 -52.83 26.05 -6.86
CA MET A 1 -51.79 25.22 -7.51
C MET A 1 -50.43 25.86 -7.28
N TYR A 2 -49.63 25.35 -6.33
CA TYR A 2 -48.33 25.92 -5.97
C TYR A 2 -47.24 24.93 -6.38
N ARG A 3 -46.46 25.25 -7.43
CA ARG A 3 -45.32 24.43 -7.87
C ARG A 3 -44.14 24.72 -6.94
N LYS A 4 -43.82 23.79 -6.03
CA LYS A 4 -42.54 23.79 -5.32
C LYS A 4 -41.43 23.47 -6.33
N SER A 5 -40.56 24.44 -6.55
CA SER A 5 -39.29 24.27 -7.25
C SER A 5 -38.41 23.28 -6.48
N ALA A 6 -38.01 22.20 -7.15
CA ALA A 6 -37.04 21.25 -6.62
C ALA A 6 -35.64 21.87 -6.71
N GLN A 7 -35.06 22.26 -5.57
CA GLN A 7 -33.64 22.54 -5.47
C GLN A 7 -32.90 21.21 -5.36
N ILE A 8 -32.11 20.91 -6.40
CA ILE A 8 -31.23 19.75 -6.47
C ILE A 8 -30.11 19.96 -5.45
N ILE A 9 -30.07 19.13 -4.41
CA ILE A 9 -29.00 19.11 -3.40
C ILE A 9 -27.79 18.40 -4.04
N ILE A 10 -26.92 19.14 -4.71
CA ILE A 10 -25.58 18.67 -5.09
C ILE A 10 -24.65 19.07 -3.94
N GLY A 11 -24.49 18.19 -2.94
CA GLY A 11 -23.82 18.63 -1.72
C GLY A 11 -23.34 17.52 -0.79
N THR A 12 -22.71 16.47 -1.31
CA THR A 12 -22.10 15.43 -0.46
C THR A 12 -20.68 15.01 -0.86
N ASP A 13 -20.16 15.40 -2.03
CA ASP A 13 -18.87 14.90 -2.54
C ASP A 13 -17.65 15.75 -2.11
N HIS A 14 -17.80 17.06 -1.98
CA HIS A 14 -16.66 17.97 -1.73
C HIS A 14 -15.93 17.75 -0.40
N GLN A 15 -16.59 17.21 0.63
CA GLN A 15 -15.93 16.94 1.91
C GLN A 15 -15.02 15.71 1.83
N ALA A 16 -15.40 14.70 1.03
CA ALA A 16 -14.59 13.50 0.79
C ALA A 16 -13.38 13.83 -0.08
N GLU A 17 -13.56 14.60 -1.15
CA GLU A 17 -12.44 15.05 -1.98
C GLU A 17 -11.41 15.83 -1.17
N ARG A 18 -11.86 16.73 -0.30
CA ARG A 18 -10.99 17.52 0.60
C ARG A 18 -10.23 16.63 1.58
N SER A 19 -10.86 15.61 2.16
CA SER A 19 -10.19 14.70 3.10
C SER A 19 -9.14 13.86 2.39
N VAL A 20 -9.46 13.34 1.20
CA VAL A 20 -8.51 12.60 0.34
C VAL A 20 -7.32 13.48 -0.04
N GLN A 21 -7.58 14.73 -0.44
CA GLN A 21 -6.50 15.64 -0.83
C GLN A 21 -5.57 15.97 0.35
N ARG A 22 -6.12 16.11 1.57
CA ARG A 22 -5.32 16.29 2.78
C ARG A 22 -4.42 15.09 3.05
N VAL A 23 -4.95 13.88 2.97
CA VAL A 23 -4.18 12.65 3.18
C VAL A 23 -3.07 12.50 2.13
N LYS A 24 -3.38 12.75 0.85
CA LYS A 24 -2.38 12.72 -0.23
C LYS A 24 -1.26 13.73 -0.01
N ASN A 25 -1.59 14.94 0.42
CA ASN A 25 -0.59 15.97 0.68
C ASN A 25 0.28 15.62 1.89
N ALA A 26 -0.31 15.07 2.95
CA ALA A 26 0.42 14.61 4.12
C ALA A 26 1.38 13.46 3.77
N PHE A 27 0.91 12.46 3.03
CA PHE A 27 1.74 11.33 2.59
C PHE A 27 2.93 11.77 1.73
N LYS A 28 2.74 12.75 0.85
CA LYS A 28 3.83 13.32 0.01
C LYS A 28 4.91 14.02 0.84
N ALA A 29 4.55 14.65 1.95
CA ALA A 29 5.46 15.44 2.78
C ALA A 29 6.13 14.60 3.89
N MET A 30 5.47 13.55 4.37
CA MET A 30 5.97 12.72 5.48
C MET A 30 7.18 11.88 5.05
N CYS A 31 8.22 11.84 5.88
CA CYS A 31 9.36 10.97 5.66
C CYS A 31 8.96 9.50 5.83
N HIS A 32 9.35 8.66 4.87
CA HIS A 32 9.15 7.23 4.98
C HIS A 32 10.13 6.65 6.00
N SER A 33 9.65 5.88 6.97
CA SER A 33 10.49 5.31 8.04
C SER A 33 11.64 4.46 7.51
N SER A 34 11.44 3.75 6.38
CA SER A 34 12.47 2.92 5.77
C SER A 34 13.54 3.69 4.98
N THR A 35 13.24 4.92 4.56
CA THR A 35 14.09 5.64 3.59
C THR A 35 14.59 6.98 4.13
N GLY A 36 13.99 7.49 5.21
CA GLY A 36 14.31 8.81 5.78
C GLY A 36 13.89 10.00 4.90
N HIS A 37 13.62 9.77 3.62
CA HIS A 37 13.16 10.75 2.64
C HIS A 37 11.64 10.69 2.44
N SER A 38 11.05 11.80 2.03
CA SER A 38 9.62 11.83 1.67
C SER A 38 9.39 11.21 0.29
N PRO A 39 8.20 10.66 0.00
CA PRO A 39 7.86 10.18 -1.34
C PRO A 39 8.00 11.26 -2.42
N ALA A 40 7.69 12.52 -2.11
CA ALA A 40 7.88 13.63 -3.04
C ALA A 40 9.36 13.84 -3.39
N GLN A 41 10.25 13.73 -2.39
CA GLN A 41 11.68 13.84 -2.59
C GLN A 41 12.25 12.68 -3.42
N LEU A 42 11.79 11.45 -3.17
CA LEU A 42 12.21 10.28 -3.96
C LEU A 42 11.74 10.37 -5.42
N PHE A 43 10.55 10.91 -5.65
CA PHE A 43 9.98 11.01 -7.00
C PHE A 43 10.49 12.21 -7.79
N LEU A 44 10.59 13.40 -7.17
CA LEU A 44 10.93 14.66 -7.85
C LEU A 44 12.35 15.15 -7.58
N GLY A 45 13.12 14.46 -6.73
CA GLY A 45 14.44 14.90 -6.28
C GLY A 45 14.42 16.12 -5.34
N ARG A 46 13.24 16.63 -4.97
CA ARG A 46 13.06 17.80 -4.10
C ARG A 46 11.82 17.67 -3.21
N GLN A 47 11.81 18.35 -2.07
CA GLN A 47 10.63 18.43 -1.22
C GLN A 47 9.54 19.30 -1.88
N LEU A 48 8.29 18.83 -1.85
CA LEU A 48 7.14 19.60 -2.30
C LEU A 48 6.74 20.60 -1.20
N ARG A 49 6.85 21.90 -1.49
CA ARG A 49 6.34 22.95 -0.60
C ARG A 49 4.82 22.84 -0.51
N THR A 50 4.31 22.54 0.68
CA THR A 50 2.88 22.56 0.98
C THR A 50 2.52 23.82 1.75
N ARG A 51 1.24 24.20 1.79
CA ARG A 51 0.83 25.38 2.59
C ARG A 51 1.19 25.24 4.07
N SER A 52 1.24 24.01 4.60
CA SER A 52 1.69 23.75 5.98
C SER A 52 3.18 24.04 6.20
N ASP A 53 4.01 23.82 5.19
CA ASP A 53 5.45 24.14 5.20
C ASP A 53 5.70 25.67 5.22
N LEU A 54 4.78 26.44 4.67
CA LEU A 54 4.84 27.91 4.68
C LEU A 54 4.46 28.54 6.04
N VAL A 55 3.78 27.78 6.91
CA VAL A 55 3.30 28.29 8.21
C VAL A 55 4.37 28.19 9.31
N ARG A 56 5.43 27.39 9.13
CA ARG A 56 6.53 27.30 10.11
C ARG A 56 7.92 27.19 9.45
N PRO A 57 8.76 28.24 9.53
CA PRO A 57 10.16 28.18 9.11
C PRO A 57 11.02 27.25 9.97
N GLN A 58 12.14 26.83 9.36
CA GLN A 58 12.98 25.68 9.71
C GLN A 58 13.77 25.84 11.01
N GLU A 59 13.72 24.81 11.87
CA GLU A 59 14.91 24.35 12.60
C GLU A 59 15.21 22.92 12.15
N THR A 60 16.18 22.79 11.24
CA THR A 60 16.75 21.52 10.80
C THR A 60 17.74 21.04 11.84
N SER A 61 17.26 20.30 12.82
CA SER A 61 18.14 19.58 13.75
C SER A 61 17.54 18.22 14.09
N SER A 62 17.90 17.25 13.25
CA SER A 62 18.35 15.90 13.63
C SER A 62 17.74 15.29 14.90
N LYS A 63 16.97 14.20 14.72
CA LYS A 63 16.98 12.95 15.52
C LYS A 63 15.66 12.18 15.33
N VAL A 64 15.46 11.54 14.18
CA VAL A 64 14.42 10.48 14.06
C VAL A 64 15.01 9.17 13.51
N THR A 65 16.33 9.08 13.35
CA THR A 65 16.99 8.05 12.54
C THR A 65 17.79 7.02 13.36
N ALA A 66 17.24 6.52 14.46
CA ALA A 66 17.93 5.46 15.22
C ALA A 66 17.08 4.23 15.55
N ASN A 67 15.76 4.35 15.77
CA ASN A 67 15.04 3.31 16.53
C ASN A 67 14.01 2.46 15.75
N GLN A 68 13.95 2.49 14.42
CA GLN A 68 12.83 1.81 13.73
C GLN A 68 13.17 0.77 12.66
N PHE A 69 14.43 0.38 12.53
CA PHE A 69 14.77 -0.87 11.86
C PHE A 69 15.02 -1.95 12.90
N MET A 70 13.96 -2.37 13.58
CA MET A 70 13.94 -3.77 13.99
C MET A 70 13.94 -4.55 12.68
N LYS A 71 15.12 -5.04 12.26
CA LYS A 71 15.22 -6.16 11.33
C LYS A 71 14.40 -7.27 11.97
N SER A 72 13.12 -7.35 11.64
CA SER A 72 12.31 -8.47 12.04
C SER A 72 12.99 -9.67 11.42
N SER A 73 13.56 -10.53 12.27
CA SER A 73 14.07 -11.84 11.90
C SER A 73 12.86 -12.72 11.56
N CYS A 74 12.12 -12.32 10.54
CA CYS A 74 10.96 -13.06 10.08
C CYS A 74 11.49 -14.30 9.37
N LYS A 75 11.54 -15.41 10.11
CA LYS A 75 11.80 -16.72 9.52
C LYS A 75 10.59 -17.08 8.67
N TYR A 76 10.69 -16.89 7.36
CA TYR A 76 9.69 -17.37 6.42
C TYR A 76 9.84 -18.88 6.25
N ARG A 77 8.71 -19.55 5.99
CA ARG A 77 8.73 -20.97 5.62
C ARG A 77 9.32 -21.11 4.22
N GLU A 78 10.37 -21.90 4.10
CA GLU A 78 10.91 -22.29 2.80
C GLU A 78 10.16 -23.51 2.27
N LEU A 79 9.80 -23.46 0.99
CA LEU A 79 9.13 -24.55 0.30
C LEU A 79 10.08 -25.10 -0.76
N GLU A 80 10.20 -26.41 -0.82
CA GLU A 80 11.03 -27.05 -1.83
C GLU A 80 10.29 -27.20 -3.16
N LYS A 81 11.09 -27.33 -4.22
CA LYS A 81 10.58 -27.69 -5.53
C LYS A 81 9.87 -29.04 -5.43
N ASP A 82 8.73 -29.17 -6.10
CA ASP A 82 7.93 -30.38 -6.15
C ASP A 82 7.11 -30.67 -4.88
N GLN A 83 7.17 -29.82 -3.85
CA GLN A 83 6.39 -29.98 -2.63
C GLN A 83 4.89 -29.76 -2.86
N ASN A 84 4.06 -30.64 -2.28
CA ASN A 84 2.61 -30.46 -2.24
C ASN A 84 2.22 -29.38 -1.22
N VAL A 85 1.51 -28.36 -1.69
CA VAL A 85 1.07 -27.23 -0.87
C VAL A 85 -0.38 -26.91 -1.12
N TYR A 86 -1.05 -26.33 -0.13
CA TYR A 86 -2.38 -25.76 -0.30
C TYR A 86 -2.26 -24.27 -0.59
N PHE A 87 -2.96 -23.80 -1.63
CA PHE A 87 -3.02 -22.38 -1.98
C PHE A 87 -4.46 -21.88 -1.96
N LEU A 88 -4.61 -20.57 -1.76
CA LEU A 88 -5.91 -19.93 -1.69
C LEU A 88 -6.43 -19.62 -3.10
N SER A 89 -7.63 -20.09 -3.41
CA SER A 89 -8.38 -19.71 -4.60
C SER A 89 -9.00 -18.32 -4.41
N GLY A 90 -8.76 -17.41 -5.35
CA GLY A 90 -9.42 -16.09 -5.37
C GLY A 90 -10.87 -16.13 -5.88
N ASN A 91 -11.37 -17.29 -6.31
CA ASN A 91 -12.73 -17.42 -6.83
C ASN A 91 -13.71 -17.83 -5.71
N PRO A 92 -14.73 -17.01 -5.41
CA PRO A 92 -15.71 -17.31 -4.35
C PRO A 92 -16.61 -18.52 -4.64
N ARG A 93 -16.69 -18.97 -5.91
CA ARG A 93 -17.47 -20.15 -6.32
C ARG A 93 -16.71 -21.47 -6.14
N ILE A 94 -15.41 -21.42 -5.89
CA ILE A 94 -14.55 -22.60 -5.76
C ILE A 94 -14.14 -22.76 -4.29
N ARG A 95 -13.79 -23.99 -3.88
CA ARG A 95 -13.21 -24.23 -2.55
C ARG A 95 -12.02 -23.30 -2.31
N LYS A 96 -11.99 -22.69 -1.13
CA LYS A 96 -10.95 -21.73 -0.73
C LYS A 96 -9.55 -22.32 -0.82
N TRP A 97 -9.35 -23.54 -0.33
CA TRP A 97 -8.04 -24.20 -0.32
C TRP A 97 -7.96 -25.26 -1.41
N LEU A 98 -7.00 -25.09 -2.32
CA LEU A 98 -6.73 -26.02 -3.41
C LEU A 98 -5.33 -26.63 -3.22
N LYS A 99 -5.20 -27.93 -3.44
CA LYS A 99 -3.93 -28.64 -3.34
C LYS A 99 -3.18 -28.55 -4.66
N GLY A 100 -2.02 -27.89 -4.67
CA GLY A 100 -1.14 -27.76 -5.82
C GLY A 100 0.29 -28.24 -5.54
N LYS A 101 1.17 -28.10 -6.52
CA LYS A 101 2.58 -28.49 -6.46
C LYS A 101 3.50 -27.30 -6.73
N VAL A 102 4.48 -27.05 -5.87
CA VAL A 102 5.45 -25.97 -6.09
C VAL A 102 6.33 -26.30 -7.28
N THR A 103 6.37 -25.43 -8.28
CA THR A 103 7.19 -25.63 -9.50
C THR A 103 8.49 -24.83 -9.45
N LYS A 104 8.39 -23.55 -9.05
CA LYS A 104 9.51 -22.60 -9.06
C LYS A 104 9.38 -21.58 -7.94
N ARG A 105 10.50 -21.21 -7.30
CA ARG A 105 10.60 -20.05 -6.39
C ARG A 105 10.84 -18.79 -7.23
N LEU A 106 9.97 -17.79 -7.09
CA LEU A 106 10.03 -16.51 -7.81
C LEU A 106 10.66 -15.40 -6.95
N GLY A 107 10.57 -15.50 -5.62
CA GLY A 107 11.17 -14.58 -4.67
C GLY A 107 11.26 -15.21 -3.27
N ASP A 108 11.52 -14.39 -2.26
CA ASP A 108 11.74 -14.89 -0.89
C ASP A 108 10.54 -15.66 -0.34
N VAL A 109 9.32 -15.18 -0.63
CA VAL A 109 8.04 -15.78 -0.20
C VAL A 109 7.11 -16.07 -1.39
N HIS A 110 7.54 -15.78 -2.62
CA HIS A 110 6.74 -15.92 -3.83
C HIS A 110 7.06 -17.23 -4.56
N TYR A 111 6.04 -18.05 -4.82
CA TYR A 111 6.19 -19.35 -5.45
C TYR A 111 5.17 -19.54 -6.57
N GLN A 112 5.60 -20.24 -7.63
CA GLN A 112 4.74 -20.69 -8.71
C GLN A 112 4.20 -22.08 -8.38
N ILE A 113 2.88 -22.25 -8.48
CA ILE A 113 2.17 -23.47 -8.11
C ILE A 113 1.47 -24.05 -9.33
N LEU A 114 1.64 -25.34 -9.59
CA LEU A 114 0.92 -26.09 -10.61
C LEU A 114 -0.35 -26.69 -10.00
N PHE A 115 -1.50 -26.38 -10.61
CA PHE A 115 -2.80 -26.92 -10.24
C PHE A 115 -3.63 -27.21 -11.51
N GLN A 116 -4.06 -28.46 -11.69
CA GLN A 116 -4.87 -28.90 -12.84
C GLN A 116 -4.32 -28.42 -14.21
N GLY A 117 -3.00 -28.49 -14.40
CA GLY A 117 -2.33 -28.08 -15.65
C GLY A 117 -2.17 -26.56 -15.83
N LYS A 118 -2.60 -25.74 -14.86
CA LYS A 118 -2.44 -24.29 -14.87
C LYS A 118 -1.42 -23.84 -13.82
N TYR A 119 -0.68 -22.78 -14.15
CA TYR A 119 0.27 -22.16 -13.24
C TYR A 119 -0.36 -20.98 -12.51
N TYR A 120 -0.23 -20.97 -11.19
CA TYR A 120 -0.62 -19.89 -10.29
C TYR A 120 0.64 -19.25 -9.72
N ARG A 121 0.62 -17.94 -9.53
CA ARG A 121 1.74 -17.13 -9.03
C ARG A 121 1.28 -16.23 -7.90
#